data_AF-A0A3M1AB91-F1
#
_entry.id   AF-A0A3M1AB91-F1
#
_cell.length_a   1.000
_cell.length_b   1.000
_cell.length_c   1.000
_cell.angle_alpha   90.00
_cell.angle_beta   90.00
_cell.angle_gamma   90.00
#
_symmetry.space_group_name_H-M   'P 1'
#
loop_
_entity.id
_entity.type
_entity.pdbx_description
1 polymer ?
#
loop_
_entity_poly.entity_id
_entity_poly.type
_entity_poly.pdbx_seq_one_letter_code
_entity_poly.pdbx_strand_id
1 'polypeptide(L)'
;MNTRKKNLRVSRQEEILGILLITLGLLVLISLIGYNPDEQPGNIHIGHIDNPLGIAGVYISYYLIQFVIGFPSIVFPFIVILWGWTLFRGKDALATLRWTGYLLVFAL
;
A
#
# COMPACT_ATOMS: atom_id res chain seq x y z
N MET A 1 33.29 -20.60 -11.66
CA MET A 1 32.14 -19.68 -11.69
C MET A 1 30.92 -20.45 -11.21
N ASN A 2 30.62 -20.40 -9.90
CA ASN A 2 29.69 -21.32 -9.24
C ASN A 2 28.27 -20.76 -9.35
N THR A 3 27.51 -21.20 -10.35
CA THR A 3 26.09 -20.87 -10.49
C THR A 3 25.31 -21.59 -9.40
N ARG A 4 25.17 -20.96 -8.23
CA ARG A 4 24.20 -21.38 -7.22
C ARG A 4 22.81 -21.36 -7.87
N LYS A 5 22.28 -22.53 -8.21
CA LYS A 5 20.83 -22.74 -8.35
C LYS A 5 20.21 -22.34 -7.01
N LYS A 6 19.69 -21.13 -6.92
CA LYS A 6 18.90 -20.67 -5.77
C LYS A 6 17.60 -21.47 -5.86
N ASN A 7 17.44 -22.49 -5.01
CA ASN A 7 16.16 -23.19 -4.86
C ASN A 7 15.08 -22.13 -4.62
N LEU A 8 14.09 -22.04 -5.52
CA LEU A 8 12.98 -21.07 -5.48
C LEU A 8 11.95 -21.45 -4.39
N ARG A 9 12.43 -21.75 -3.17
CA ARG A 9 11.57 -21.77 -1.99
C ARG A 9 11.51 -20.34 -1.50
N VAL A 10 10.31 -19.77 -1.52
CA VAL A 10 10.03 -18.48 -0.87
C VAL A 10 10.55 -18.58 0.56
N SER A 11 11.38 -17.62 0.97
CA SER A 11 11.81 -17.60 2.35
C SER A 11 10.62 -17.24 3.24
N ARG A 12 10.57 -17.80 4.45
CA ARG A 12 9.53 -17.48 5.44
C ARG A 12 9.45 -15.98 5.73
N GLN A 13 10.56 -15.26 5.55
CA GLN A 13 10.64 -13.80 5.67
C GLN A 13 9.92 -13.09 4.51
N GLU A 14 10.10 -13.53 3.27
CA GLU A 14 9.41 -13.00 2.09
C GLU A 14 7.89 -13.25 2.16
N GLU A 15 7.46 -14.41 2.67
CA GLU A 15 6.04 -14.70 2.91
C GLU A 15 5.44 -13.73 3.94
N ILE A 16 6.10 -13.56 5.10
CA ILE A 16 5.65 -12.64 6.16
C ILE A 16 5.61 -11.21 5.65
N LEU A 17 6.64 -10.75 4.94
CA LEU A 17 6.67 -9.41 4.34
C LEU A 17 5.58 -9.23 3.30
N GLY A 18 5.31 -10.25 2.49
CA GLY A 18 4.24 -10.23 1.49
C GLY A 18 2.86 -10.05 2.13
N ILE A 19 2.56 -10.85 3.17
CA ILE A 19 1.30 -10.74 3.93
C ILE A 19 1.20 -9.37 4.62
N LEU A 20 2.29 -8.89 5.22
CA LEU A 20 2.35 -7.59 5.88
C LEU A 20 2.03 -6.45 4.91
N LEU A 21 2.63 -6.47 3.71
CA LEU A 21 2.39 -5.47 2.68
C LEU A 21 0.96 -5.52 2.15
N ILE A 22 0.41 -6.71 1.90
CA ILE A 22 -0.99 -6.85 1.49
C ILE A 22 -1.92 -6.26 2.56
N THR A 23 -1.65 -6.57 3.82
CA THR A 23 -2.45 -6.07 4.97
C THR A 23 -2.35 -4.55 5.07
N LEU A 24 -1.13 -4.02 4.97
CA LEU A 24 -0.89 -2.57 4.99
C LEU A 24 -1.63 -1.86 3.86
N GLY A 25 -1.55 -2.39 2.63
CA GLY A 25 -2.23 -1.82 1.49
C GLY A 25 -3.76 -1.85 1.63
N LEU A 26 -4.32 -2.92 2.20
CA LEU A 26 -5.75 -2.99 2.52
C LEU A 26 -6.16 -1.98 3.58
N LEU A 27 -5.36 -1.79 4.64
CA LEU A 27 -5.63 -0.77 5.65
C LEU A 27 -5.62 0.63 5.04
N VAL A 28 -4.62 0.94 4.20
CA VAL A 28 -4.56 2.22 3.48
C VAL A 28 -5.77 2.40 2.56
N LEU A 29 -6.21 1.35 1.86
CA LEU A 29 -7.40 1.39 1.02
C LEU A 29 -8.67 1.69 1.83
N ILE A 30 -8.87 1.00 2.96
CA ILE A 30 -10.01 1.22 3.86
C ILE A 30 -9.99 2.65 4.41
N SER A 31 -8.82 3.14 4.81
CA SER A 31 -8.62 4.52 5.25
C SER A 31 -9.03 5.52 4.18
N LEU A 32 -8.60 5.32 2.92
CA LEU A 32 -8.94 6.23 1.81
C LEU A 32 -10.43 6.18 1.44
N ILE A 33 -11.06 5.01 1.45
CA ILE A 33 -12.50 4.88 1.19
C ILE A 33 -13.32 5.59 2.28
N GLY A 34 -12.86 5.51 3.53
CA GLY A 34 -13.46 6.21 4.67
C GLY A 34 -13.01 7.67 4.82
N TYR A 35 -12.43 8.29 3.79
CA TYR A 35 -12.02 9.69 3.87
C TYR A 35 -13.24 10.62 3.93
N ASN A 36 -13.29 11.46 4.96
CA ASN A 36 -14.23 12.56 5.07
C ASN A 36 -13.45 13.90 5.09
N PRO A 37 -13.69 14.84 4.15
CA PRO A 37 -13.00 16.13 4.12
C PRO A 37 -13.27 17.03 5.33
N ASP A 38 -14.37 16.81 6.05
CA ASP A 38 -14.70 17.52 7.29
C ASP A 38 -13.91 16.99 8.50
N GLU A 39 -13.38 15.76 8.41
CA GLU A 39 -12.54 15.14 9.42
C GLU A 39 -11.06 15.37 9.10
N GLN A 40 -10.45 16.35 9.77
CA GLN A 40 -9.04 16.69 9.56
C GLN A 40 -8.25 16.47 10.86
N PRO A 41 -6.93 16.17 10.79
CA PRO A 41 -6.09 15.93 11.97
C PRO A 41 -6.13 17.02 13.06
N GLY A 42 -6.56 18.24 12.72
CA GLY A 42 -6.76 19.36 13.65
C GLY A 42 -8.22 19.68 14.01
N ASN A 43 -9.20 19.01 13.39
CA ASN A 43 -10.62 19.20 13.62
C ASN A 43 -11.34 17.84 13.64
N ILE A 44 -10.99 17.01 14.63
CA ILE A 44 -11.60 15.69 14.83
C ILE A 44 -12.67 15.82 15.91
N HIS A 45 -13.92 15.49 15.57
CA HIS A 45 -15.00 15.45 16.55
C HIS A 45 -14.90 14.15 17.36
N ILE A 46 -14.37 14.25 18.59
CA ILE A 46 -14.19 13.11 19.50
C ILE A 46 -15.57 12.56 19.87
N GLY A 47 -16.02 11.52 19.16
CA GLY A 47 -17.33 10.88 19.33
C GLY A 47 -18.05 10.52 18.04
N HIS A 48 -17.66 11.09 16.90
CA HIS A 48 -18.16 10.75 15.57
C HIS A 48 -16.95 10.72 14.63
N ILE A 49 -16.46 9.51 14.33
CA ILE A 49 -15.39 9.30 13.36
C ILE A 49 -15.93 8.38 12.28
N ASP A 50 -16.07 8.90 11.08
CA ASP A 50 -16.61 8.20 9.92
C ASP A 50 -15.59 7.21 9.34
N ASN A 51 -14.30 7.47 9.52
CA ASN A 51 -13.27 6.59 9.01
C ASN A 51 -13.30 5.23 9.75
N PRO A 52 -13.42 4.08 9.04
CA PRO A 52 -13.47 2.76 9.68
C PRO A 52 -12.23 2.39 10.49
N LEU A 53 -11.09 3.02 10.20
CA LEU A 53 -9.84 2.86 10.97
C LEU A 53 -9.68 3.91 12.08
N GLY A 54 -10.75 4.66 12.38
CA GLY A 54 -10.77 5.71 13.39
C GLY A 54 -9.78 6.83 13.09
N ILE A 55 -9.23 7.41 14.16
CA ILE A 55 -8.26 8.52 14.08
C ILE A 55 -7.08 8.18 13.17
N ALA A 56 -6.53 6.96 13.26
CA ALA A 56 -5.41 6.55 12.41
C ALA A 56 -5.78 6.62 10.92
N GLY A 57 -6.99 6.21 10.57
CA GLY A 57 -7.51 6.29 9.22
C GLY A 57 -7.70 7.72 8.72
N VAL A 58 -8.15 8.64 9.57
CA VAL A 58 -8.24 10.08 9.26
C VAL A 58 -6.86 10.65 8.92
N TYR A 59 -5.84 10.35 9.72
CA TYR A 59 -4.48 10.80 9.45
C TYR A 59 -3.94 10.22 8.14
N ILE A 60 -4.02 8.90 7.95
CA ILE A 60 -3.49 8.22 6.77
C ILE A 60 -4.15 8.77 5.49
N SER A 61 -5.47 8.84 5.45
CA SER A 61 -6.22 9.31 4.27
C SER A 61 -5.99 10.79 3.99
N TYR A 62 -6.05 11.64 5.00
CA TYR A 62 -5.80 13.07 4.86
C TYR A 62 -4.42 13.36 4.27
N TYR A 63 -3.36 12.77 4.82
CA TYR A 63 -2.01 12.99 4.31
C TYR A 63 -1.81 12.38 2.93
N LEU A 64 -2.33 11.19 2.64
CA LEU A 64 -2.19 10.61 1.30
C LEU A 64 -2.87 11.47 0.23
N ILE A 65 -4.07 11.98 0.50
CA ILE A 65 -4.81 12.83 -0.45
C ILE A 65 -4.10 14.17 -0.66
N GLN A 66 -3.57 14.77 0.41
CA GLN A 66 -2.83 16.03 0.35
C GLN A 66 -1.47 15.88 -0.34
N PHE A 67 -0.73 14.79 -0.11
CA PHE A 67 0.60 14.57 -0.70
C PHE A 67 0.55 14.12 -2.18
N VAL A 68 -0.49 13.37 -2.59
CA VAL A 68 -0.56 12.72 -3.92
C VAL A 68 -1.50 13.48 -4.89
N ILE A 69 -1.93 14.69 -4.56
CA ILE A 69 -2.78 15.55 -5.41
C ILE A 69 -4.15 14.88 -5.67
N GLY A 70 -4.88 14.50 -4.61
CA GLY A 70 -6.28 14.07 -4.72
C GLY A 70 -6.49 12.57 -4.97
N PHE A 71 -7.47 12.23 -5.84
CA PHE A 71 -7.95 10.87 -6.11
C PHE A 71 -6.90 9.85 -6.65
N PRO A 72 -5.78 10.24 -7.31
CA PRO A 72 -4.73 9.30 -7.70
C PRO A 72 -4.10 8.54 -6.53
N SER A 73 -4.26 9.04 -5.29
CA SER A 73 -3.82 8.38 -4.06
C SER A 73 -4.38 6.96 -3.88
N ILE A 74 -5.51 6.63 -4.53
CA ILE A 74 -6.05 5.26 -4.51
C ILE A 74 -5.17 4.25 -5.25
N VAL A 75 -4.34 4.69 -6.20
CA VAL A 75 -3.42 3.80 -6.95
C VAL A 75 -2.31 3.29 -6.04
N PHE A 76 -1.91 4.08 -5.04
CA PHE A 76 -0.84 3.73 -4.10
C PHE A 76 -1.09 2.42 -3.33
N PRO A 77 -2.22 2.21 -2.62
CA PRO A 77 -2.48 0.95 -1.94
C PRO A 77 -2.56 -0.25 -2.91
N PHE A 78 -3.03 -0.07 -4.14
CA PHE A 78 -3.00 -1.15 -5.14
C PHE A 78 -1.58 -1.57 -5.51
N ILE A 79 -0.67 -0.60 -5.67
CA ILE A 79 0.74 -0.89 -5.90
C ILE A 79 1.32 -1.66 -4.71
N VAL A 80 1.08 -1.21 -3.48
CA VAL A 80 1.55 -1.89 -2.26
C VAL A 80 1.03 -3.32 -2.16
N ILE A 81 -0.26 -3.55 -2.45
CA ILE A 81 -0.86 -4.90 -2.47
C ILE A 81 -0.22 -5.78 -3.55
N LEU A 82 0.00 -5.25 -4.75
CA LEU A 82 0.62 -5.98 -5.85
C LEU A 82 2.05 -6.42 -5.48
N TRP A 83 2.82 -5.53 -4.84
CA TRP A 83 4.15 -5.84 -4.32
C TRP A 83 4.10 -6.92 -3.25
N GLY A 84 3.21 -6.78 -2.27
CA GLY A 84 3.00 -7.79 -1.23
C GLY A 84 2.64 -9.16 -1.80
N TRP A 85 1.78 -9.19 -2.83
CA TRP A 85 1.43 -10.42 -3.53
C TRP A 85 2.60 -11.06 -4.26
N THR A 86 3.47 -10.25 -4.87
CA THR A 86 4.65 -10.77 -5.60
C THR A 86 5.71 -11.33 -4.66
N LEU A 87 5.93 -10.69 -3.51
CA LEU A 87 6.81 -11.17 -2.44
C LEU A 87 6.24 -12.43 -1.78
N PHE A 88 4.93 -12.45 -1.51
CA PHE A 88 4.24 -13.62 -0.97
C PHE A 88 4.36 -14.85 -1.89
N ARG A 89 4.26 -14.65 -3.21
CA ARG A 89 4.43 -15.75 -4.19
C ARG A 89 5.90 -16.11 -4.46
N GLY A 90 6.87 -15.37 -3.91
CA GLY A 90 8.30 -15.50 -4.21
C GLY A 90 8.63 -15.49 -5.70
N LYS A 91 7.85 -14.75 -6.49
CA LYS A 91 8.16 -14.48 -7.90
C LYS A 91 9.24 -13.41 -7.98
N ASP A 92 9.98 -13.36 -9.09
CA ASP A 92 11.05 -12.38 -9.29
C ASP A 92 10.58 -10.94 -9.05
N ALA A 93 10.89 -10.40 -7.87
CA ALA A 93 10.56 -9.03 -7.47
C ALA A 93 11.13 -7.98 -8.44
N LEU A 94 12.22 -8.33 -9.13
CA LEU A 94 12.81 -7.53 -10.21
C LEU A 94 11.90 -7.38 -11.43
N ALA A 95 11.08 -8.38 -11.74
CA ALA A 95 10.09 -8.28 -12.81
C ALA A 95 8.95 -7.33 -12.40
N THR A 96 8.46 -7.43 -11.16
CA THR A 96 7.46 -6.51 -10.59
C THR A 96 7.95 -5.06 -10.58
N LEU A 97 9.23 -4.84 -10.21
CA LEU A 97 9.87 -3.51 -10.20
C LEU A 97 9.83 -2.83 -11.58
N ARG A 98 10.07 -3.59 -12.65
CA ARG A 98 10.01 -3.08 -14.02
C ARG A 98 8.60 -2.64 -14.40
N TRP A 99 7.59 -3.45 -14.06
CA TRP A 99 6.19 -3.10 -14.30
C TRP A 99 5.72 -1.89 -13.50
N THR A 100 6.19 -1.74 -12.25
CA THR A 100 5.88 -0.55 -11.45
C THR A 100 6.54 0.70 -12.00
N GLY A 101 7.80 0.59 -12.47
CA GLY A 101 8.48 1.69 -13.14
C GLY A 101 7.72 2.19 -14.38
N TYR A 102 7.22 1.27 -15.22
CA TYR A 102 6.41 1.66 -16.38
C TYR A 102 5.09 2.35 -16.00
N LEU A 103 4.41 1.87 -14.96
CA LEU A 103 3.17 2.49 -14.48
C LEU A 103 3.40 3.90 -13.93
N LEU A 104 4.50 4.11 -13.18
CA LEU A 104 4.84 5.42 -12.62
C LEU A 104 5.25 6.42 -13.71
N VAL A 105 5.96 5.98 -14.75
CA VAL A 105 6.29 6.83 -15.91
C VAL A 105 5.05 7.17 -16.73
N PHE A 106 4.09 6.25 -16.86
CA PHE A 106 2.83 6.54 -17.55
C PHE A 106 1.92 7.48 -16.76
N ALA A 107 2.02 7.48 -15.43
CA ALA A 107 1.22 8.32 -14.54
C ALA A 107 1.77 9.75 -14.36
N LEU A 108 2.97 10.03 -14.87
CA LEU A 108 3.64 11.34 -14.82
C LEU A 108 3.40 12.11 -16.13
#